data_AF-A0JQD5-F1
#
_entry.id   AF-A0JQD5-F1
#
_cell.length_a   1.000
_cell.length_b   1.000
_cell.length_c   1.000
_cell.angle_alpha   90.00
_cell.angle_beta   90.00
_cell.angle_gamma   90.00
#
_symmetry.space_group_name_H-M   'P 1'
#
loop_
_entity.id
_entity.type
_entity.pdbx_description
1 polymer ?
#
loop_
_entity_poly.entity_id
_entity_poly.type
_entity_poly.pdbx_seq_one_letter_code
_entity_poly.pdbx_strand_id
1 'polypeptide(L)'
;MKYLGTNEAMPAKVGSYKGYRYFIIPSLFGALNGYIELPKSWKDGDEDELTVHGGVTFKGYVRDGASKVKVIGFDTLHAFDDQETRDLKSIEKECKYMIDEMIEVMAKHRPLRANTEITLELADELGKLAAKQGLSFDELGYLHKK
;
A
#
# COMPACT_ATOMS: atom_id res chain seq x y z
N MET A 1 4.48 13.03 -8.40
CA MET A 1 4.83 12.70 -9.81
C MET A 1 3.70 13.06 -10.82
N LYS A 2 3.98 13.25 -12.13
CA LYS A 2 2.96 13.45 -13.19
C LYS A 2 2.41 12.12 -13.74
N TYR A 3 1.16 12.09 -14.21
CA TYR A 3 0.60 10.92 -14.91
C TYR A 3 1.18 10.77 -16.32
N LEU A 4 1.63 9.56 -16.66
CA LEU A 4 2.34 9.24 -17.91
C LEU A 4 1.46 8.53 -18.96
N GLY A 5 0.16 8.37 -18.72
CA GLY A 5 -0.76 7.73 -19.65
C GLY A 5 -0.89 6.23 -19.44
N THR A 6 -1.03 5.46 -20.52
CA THR A 6 -1.21 3.98 -20.47
C THR A 6 0.01 3.28 -21.03
N ASN A 7 0.61 2.38 -20.25
CA ASN A 7 1.50 1.36 -20.78
C ASN A 7 0.64 0.26 -21.44
N GLU A 8 0.72 0.17 -22.76
CA GLU A 8 -0.10 -0.75 -23.57
C GLU A 8 0.52 -2.15 -23.66
N ALA A 9 1.71 -2.39 -23.08
CA ALA A 9 2.33 -3.71 -23.04
C ALA A 9 1.56 -4.66 -22.10
N MET A 10 1.50 -5.93 -22.50
CA MET A 10 0.86 -6.98 -21.70
C MET A 10 1.78 -7.45 -20.57
N PRO A 11 1.24 -7.71 -19.37
CA PRO A 11 2.03 -8.22 -18.26
C PRO A 11 2.55 -9.63 -18.53
N ALA A 12 3.84 -9.83 -18.23
CA ALA A 12 4.44 -11.17 -18.16
C ALA A 12 3.90 -11.94 -16.95
N LYS A 13 3.53 -11.23 -15.89
CA LYS A 13 2.87 -11.80 -14.71
C LYS A 13 1.91 -10.79 -14.08
N VAL A 14 0.76 -11.30 -13.64
CA VAL A 14 -0.15 -10.62 -12.73
C VAL A 14 -0.21 -11.43 -11.44
N GLY A 15 -0.11 -10.76 -10.30
CA GLY A 15 -0.18 -11.41 -9.01
C GLY A 15 -0.90 -10.56 -7.97
N SER A 16 -1.05 -11.11 -6.78
CA SER A 16 -1.69 -10.44 -5.65
C SER A 16 -0.91 -10.68 -4.37
N TYR A 17 -0.79 -9.65 -3.52
CA TYR A 17 -0.18 -9.74 -2.21
C TYR A 17 -0.92 -8.81 -1.24
N LYS A 18 -1.32 -9.35 -0.08
CA LYS A 18 -2.11 -8.64 0.95
C LYS A 18 -3.37 -7.92 0.41
N GLY A 19 -4.00 -8.48 -0.63
CA GLY A 19 -5.19 -7.91 -1.27
C GLY A 19 -4.90 -6.85 -2.35
N TYR A 20 -3.64 -6.52 -2.59
CA TYR A 20 -3.22 -5.59 -3.65
C TYR A 20 -2.70 -6.36 -4.86
N ARG A 21 -3.09 -5.94 -6.06
CA ARG A 21 -2.59 -6.53 -7.30
C ARG A 21 -1.31 -5.85 -7.76
N TYR A 22 -0.41 -6.66 -8.32
CA TYR A 22 0.78 -6.18 -9.00
C TYR A 22 0.92 -6.81 -10.38
N PHE A 23 1.65 -6.11 -11.24
CA PHE A 23 1.90 -6.45 -12.62
C PHE A 23 3.40 -6.36 -12.86
N ILE A 24 3.95 -7.40 -13.49
CA ILE A 24 5.33 -7.41 -13.96
C ILE A 24 5.28 -7.33 -15.48
N ILE A 25 5.79 -6.24 -16.02
CA ILE A 25 5.68 -5.92 -17.46
C ILE A 25 7.09 -5.74 -18.03
N PRO A 26 7.42 -6.42 -19.14
CA PRO A 26 8.69 -6.19 -19.81
C PRO A 26 8.73 -4.78 -20.42
N SER A 27 9.86 -4.12 -20.25
CA SER A 27 10.20 -2.89 -20.94
C SER A 27 10.59 -3.16 -22.41
N LEU A 28 10.64 -2.11 -23.22
CA LEU A 28 11.09 -2.18 -24.62
C LEU A 28 12.53 -2.72 -24.77
N PHE A 29 13.33 -2.65 -23.71
CA PHE A 29 14.73 -3.10 -23.68
C PHE A 29 14.90 -4.49 -23.04
N GLY A 30 13.81 -5.20 -22.75
CA GLY A 30 13.85 -6.57 -22.21
C GLY A 30 14.02 -6.68 -20.69
N ALA A 31 14.23 -5.58 -19.96
CA ALA A 31 14.18 -5.58 -18.50
C ALA A 31 12.74 -5.68 -17.98
N LEU A 32 12.53 -6.23 -16.78
CA LEU A 32 11.23 -6.37 -16.14
C LEU A 32 10.95 -5.23 -15.18
N ASN A 33 9.78 -4.61 -15.29
CA ASN A 33 9.37 -3.49 -14.43
C ASN A 33 8.17 -3.91 -13.57
N GLY A 34 8.08 -3.33 -12.37
CA GLY A 34 7.02 -3.59 -11.41
C GLY A 34 5.98 -2.48 -11.39
N TYR A 35 4.70 -2.86 -11.31
CA TYR A 35 3.58 -1.94 -11.22
C TYR A 35 2.55 -2.44 -10.21
N ILE A 36 2.06 -1.57 -9.34
CA ILE A 36 1.12 -1.90 -8.27
C ILE A 36 -0.17 -1.13 -8.52
N GLU A 37 -1.30 -1.82 -8.45
CA GLU A 37 -2.61 -1.19 -8.54
C GLU A 37 -2.79 -0.15 -7.43
N LEU A 38 -3.11 1.09 -7.84
CA LEU A 38 -3.29 2.18 -6.89
C LEU A 38 -4.55 1.94 -6.04
N PRO A 39 -4.42 1.86 -4.71
CA PRO A 39 -5.56 1.76 -3.81
C PRO A 39 -6.49 2.97 -3.94
N LYS A 40 -7.79 2.79 -3.71
CA LYS A 40 -8.76 3.90 -3.73
C LYS A 40 -8.44 4.99 -2.70
N SER A 41 -7.79 4.63 -1.59
CA SER A 41 -7.36 5.53 -0.52
C SER A 41 -6.03 6.22 -0.76
N TRP A 42 -5.33 5.89 -1.85
CA TRP A 42 -4.03 6.49 -2.19
C TRP A 42 -4.17 7.98 -2.48
N LYS A 43 -3.31 8.81 -1.89
CA LYS A 43 -3.30 10.25 -2.14
C LYS A 43 -2.16 10.61 -3.07
N ASP A 44 -2.38 11.61 -3.91
CA ASP A 44 -1.31 12.14 -4.75
C ASP A 44 -0.23 12.78 -3.86
N GLY A 45 1.03 12.35 -4.03
CA GLY A 45 2.17 12.75 -3.19
C GLY A 45 2.62 11.67 -2.21
N ASP A 46 1.76 10.71 -1.85
CA ASP A 46 2.14 9.56 -1.01
C ASP A 46 3.29 8.74 -1.64
N GLU A 47 3.42 8.82 -2.97
CA GLU A 47 4.50 8.17 -3.72
C GLU A 47 5.90 8.68 -3.39
N ASP A 48 6.03 9.90 -2.85
CA ASP A 48 7.31 10.53 -2.54
C ASP A 48 7.94 9.94 -1.27
N GLU A 49 7.18 9.15 -0.48
CA GLU A 49 7.65 8.42 0.71
C GLU A 49 8.13 6.99 0.40
N LEU A 50 7.92 6.49 -0.81
CA LEU A 50 8.26 5.12 -1.18
C LEU A 50 9.76 4.99 -1.49
N THR A 51 10.40 3.95 -0.96
CA THR A 51 11.87 3.74 -1.04
C THR A 51 12.26 2.54 -1.90
N VAL A 52 11.34 2.09 -2.76
CA VAL A 52 11.59 1.04 -3.76
C VAL A 52 12.87 1.28 -4.57
N HIS A 53 13.54 0.20 -4.95
CA HIS A 53 14.74 0.23 -5.77
C HIS A 53 14.47 1.00 -7.07
N GLY A 54 15.32 1.99 -7.36
CA GLY A 54 15.14 2.87 -8.52
C GLY A 54 14.18 4.05 -8.31
N GLY A 55 13.43 4.04 -7.21
CA GLY A 55 12.36 4.98 -6.94
C GLY A 55 11.13 4.73 -7.81
N VAL A 56 10.06 5.46 -7.50
CA VAL A 56 8.86 5.46 -8.34
C VAL A 56 9.17 6.20 -9.64
N THR A 57 9.02 5.51 -10.78
CA THR A 57 9.29 6.08 -12.11
C THR A 57 8.07 6.10 -13.03
N PHE A 58 6.96 5.50 -12.61
CA PHE A 58 5.71 5.52 -13.37
C PHE A 58 4.47 5.74 -12.52
N LYS A 59 3.56 6.58 -13.01
CA LYS A 59 2.19 6.72 -12.49
C LYS A 59 1.23 6.85 -13.67
N GLY A 60 0.25 5.96 -13.76
CA GLY A 60 -0.54 5.84 -15.00
C GLY A 60 -1.48 4.66 -15.00
N TYR A 61 -1.62 4.04 -16.16
CA TYR A 61 -2.44 2.86 -16.38
C TYR A 61 -1.64 1.75 -17.03
N VAL A 62 -1.99 0.49 -16.72
CA VAL A 62 -1.52 -0.71 -17.43
C VAL A 62 -2.70 -1.51 -17.94
N ARG A 63 -2.45 -2.44 -18.86
CA ARG A 63 -3.48 -3.38 -19.36
C ARG A 63 -3.57 -4.62 -18.48
N ASP A 64 -4.81 -4.97 -18.16
CA ASP A 64 -5.20 -6.27 -17.60
C ASP A 64 -6.15 -6.93 -18.60
N GLY A 65 -5.56 -7.43 -19.70
CA GLY A 65 -6.30 -7.82 -20.89
C GLY A 65 -6.99 -6.62 -21.54
N ALA A 66 -8.33 -6.64 -21.58
CA ALA A 66 -9.12 -5.57 -22.21
C ALA A 66 -9.22 -4.29 -21.35
N SER A 67 -9.05 -4.41 -20.03
CA SER A 67 -9.27 -3.32 -19.07
C SER A 67 -8.00 -2.51 -18.81
N LYS A 68 -8.18 -1.25 -18.39
CA LYS A 68 -7.09 -0.40 -17.88
C LYS A 68 -7.13 -0.39 -16.36
N VAL A 69 -5.99 -0.60 -15.72
CA VAL A 69 -5.83 -0.57 -14.27
C VAL A 69 -4.92 0.60 -13.91
N LYS A 70 -5.35 1.43 -12.97
CA LYS A 70 -4.58 2.57 -12.49
C LYS A 70 -3.45 2.07 -11.58
N VAL A 71 -2.21 2.43 -11.87
CA VAL A 71 -1.03 1.89 -11.18
C VAL A 71 0.01 2.96 -10.89
N ILE A 72 0.91 2.59 -9.98
CA ILE A 72 2.20 3.22 -9.76
C ILE A 72 3.28 2.16 -9.97
N GLY A 73 4.47 2.53 -10.43
CA GLY A 73 5.50 1.54 -10.75
C GLY A 73 6.92 2.10 -10.73
N PHE A 74 7.85 1.16 -10.81
CA PHE A 74 9.29 1.37 -10.81
C PHE A 74 9.91 0.60 -11.98
N ASP A 75 11.00 1.12 -12.52
CA ASP A 75 11.84 0.44 -13.50
C ASP A 75 13.01 -0.25 -12.81
N THR A 76 13.64 -1.18 -13.51
CA THR A 76 14.85 -1.87 -13.02
C THR A 76 16.03 -1.70 -13.96
N LEU A 77 15.90 -0.79 -14.93
CA LEU A 77 16.94 -0.50 -15.90
C LEU A 77 17.85 0.62 -15.39
N HIS A 78 18.36 0.49 -14.16
CA HIS A 78 19.33 1.45 -13.63
C HIS A 78 20.74 1.13 -14.09
N ALA A 79 21.56 2.18 -14.18
CA ALA A 79 23.00 2.03 -14.35
C ALA A 79 23.55 1.28 -13.12
N PHE A 80 24.44 0.31 -13.36
CA PHE A 80 25.10 -0.51 -12.33
C PHE A 80 24.24 -1.57 -11.64
N ASP A 81 23.00 -1.82 -12.11
CA ASP A 81 22.23 -2.99 -11.67
C ASP A 81 22.74 -4.28 -12.31
N ASP A 82 22.97 -5.29 -11.48
CA ASP A 82 23.38 -6.63 -11.89
C ASP A 82 22.20 -7.42 -12.48
N GLN A 83 22.47 -8.39 -13.35
CA GLN A 83 21.41 -9.18 -13.99
C GLN A 83 20.56 -9.99 -13.00
N GLU A 84 21.06 -10.23 -11.78
CA GLU A 84 20.36 -10.92 -10.69
C GLU A 84 19.22 -10.09 -10.07
N THR A 85 19.26 -8.75 -10.15
CA THR A 85 18.17 -7.90 -9.65
C THR A 85 17.00 -7.76 -10.62
N ARG A 86 17.13 -8.33 -11.84
CA ARG A 86 16.19 -8.14 -12.96
C ARG A 86 15.35 -9.38 -13.29
N ASP A 87 15.52 -10.48 -12.57
CA ASP A 87 14.71 -11.67 -12.77
C ASP A 87 13.29 -11.50 -12.21
N LEU A 88 12.37 -12.36 -12.65
CA LEU A 88 10.96 -12.29 -12.26
C LEU A 88 10.75 -12.40 -10.75
N LYS A 89 11.59 -13.18 -10.05
CA LYS A 89 11.48 -13.41 -8.61
C LYS A 89 11.93 -12.17 -7.82
N SER A 90 13.00 -11.51 -8.26
CA SER A 90 13.50 -10.25 -7.72
C SER A 90 12.46 -9.14 -7.91
N ILE A 91 11.90 -8.98 -9.12
CA ILE A 91 10.86 -7.97 -9.36
C ILE A 91 9.60 -8.25 -8.54
N GLU A 92 9.21 -9.52 -8.40
CA GLU A 92 8.07 -9.90 -7.58
C GLU A 92 8.30 -9.59 -6.09
N LYS A 93 9.53 -9.80 -5.59
CA LYS A 93 9.90 -9.42 -4.21
C LYS A 93 9.79 -7.91 -4.03
N GLU A 94 10.29 -7.13 -4.98
CA GLU A 94 10.24 -5.67 -4.95
C GLU A 94 8.81 -5.14 -5.03
N CYS A 95 7.94 -5.75 -5.85
CA CYS A 95 6.51 -5.42 -5.86
C CYS A 95 5.86 -5.64 -4.49
N LYS A 96 6.19 -6.74 -3.80
CA LYS A 96 5.66 -7.04 -2.47
C LYS A 96 6.17 -6.05 -1.42
N TYR A 97 7.44 -5.68 -1.51
CA TYR A 97 8.03 -4.65 -0.67
C TYR A 97 7.34 -3.30 -0.85
N MET A 98 7.14 -2.86 -2.11
CA MET A 98 6.39 -1.64 -2.41
C MET A 98 4.98 -1.65 -1.82
N ILE A 99 4.27 -2.78 -1.93
CA ILE A 99 2.94 -2.93 -1.33
C ILE A 99 2.99 -2.75 0.19
N ASP A 100 4.01 -3.30 0.86
CA ASP A 100 4.18 -3.14 2.30
C ASP A 100 4.40 -1.66 2.68
N GLU A 101 5.25 -0.93 1.95
CA GLU A 101 5.44 0.51 2.16
C GLU A 101 4.15 1.32 1.90
N MET A 102 3.43 1.01 0.83
CA MET A 102 2.17 1.68 0.49
C MET A 102 1.14 1.52 1.61
N ILE A 103 1.06 0.34 2.25
CA ILE A 103 0.19 0.10 3.39
C ILE A 103 0.59 1.00 4.57
N GLU A 104 1.88 1.12 4.86
CA GLU A 104 2.38 1.97 5.95
C GLU A 104 2.09 3.45 5.72
N VAL A 105 2.34 3.96 4.52
CA VAL A 105 2.03 5.36 4.16
C VAL A 105 0.53 5.64 4.30
N MET A 106 -0.32 4.76 3.78
CA MET A 106 -1.77 4.89 3.93
C MET A 106 -2.23 4.84 5.39
N ALA A 107 -1.55 4.07 6.24
CA ALA A 107 -1.86 4.01 7.68
C ALA A 107 -1.48 5.32 8.39
N LYS A 108 -0.33 5.93 8.07
CA LYS A 108 0.10 7.24 8.61
C LYS A 108 -0.88 8.36 8.23
N HIS A 109 -1.39 8.33 7.01
CA HIS A 109 -2.28 9.35 6.45
C HIS A 109 -3.77 9.09 6.68
N ARG A 110 -4.13 8.00 7.36
CA ARG A 110 -5.51 7.72 7.76
C ARG A 110 -5.93 8.75 8.82
N PRO A 111 -6.99 9.54 8.58
CA PRO A 111 -7.48 10.46 9.59
C PRO A 111 -7.92 9.67 10.83
N LEU A 112 -7.52 10.15 12.02
CA LEU A 112 -7.87 9.62 13.35
C LEU A 112 -9.38 9.42 13.61
N ARG A 113 -10.27 9.78 12.68
CA ARG A 113 -11.73 9.67 12.81
C ARG A 113 -12.22 8.24 13.02
N ALA A 114 -11.56 7.23 12.43
CA ALA A 114 -11.91 5.83 12.68
C ALA A 114 -11.65 5.42 14.14
N ASN A 115 -10.67 6.05 14.82
CA ASN A 115 -10.46 5.82 16.23
C ASN A 115 -11.57 6.46 17.06
N THR A 116 -12.17 7.58 16.67
CA THR A 116 -13.16 8.25 17.52
C THR A 116 -14.44 7.42 17.66
N GLU A 117 -15.00 6.89 16.58
CA GLU A 117 -16.19 6.02 16.66
C GLU A 117 -15.90 4.72 17.42
N ILE A 118 -14.79 4.05 17.12
CA ILE A 118 -14.39 2.82 17.82
C ILE A 118 -14.10 3.10 19.30
N THR A 119 -13.47 4.24 19.62
CA THR A 119 -13.19 4.64 21.01
C THR A 119 -14.48 4.99 21.74
N LEU A 120 -15.46 5.61 21.07
CA LEU A 120 -16.77 5.90 21.63
C LEU A 120 -17.58 4.62 21.86
N GLU A 121 -17.56 3.66 20.94
CA GLU A 121 -18.19 2.34 21.12
C GLU A 121 -17.52 1.57 22.26
N LEU A 122 -16.20 1.51 22.30
CA LEU A 122 -15.45 0.86 23.39
C LEU A 122 -15.73 1.54 24.74
N ALA A 123 -15.80 2.87 24.79
CA ALA A 123 -16.14 3.61 26.00
C ALA A 123 -17.57 3.30 26.47
N ASP A 124 -18.54 3.21 25.55
CA ASP A 124 -19.93 2.88 25.86
C ASP A 124 -20.07 1.42 26.35
N GLU A 125 -19.39 0.47 25.71
CA GLU A 125 -19.34 -0.93 26.18
C GLU A 125 -18.70 -1.05 27.56
N LEU A 126 -17.59 -0.35 27.80
CA LEU A 126 -16.92 -0.32 29.08
C LEU A 126 -17.84 0.24 30.17
N GLY A 127 -18.60 1.30 29.86
CA GLY A 127 -19.57 1.89 30.77
C GLY A 127 -20.72 0.93 31.13
N LYS A 128 -21.23 0.20 30.14
CA LYS A 128 -22.26 -0.83 30.36
C LYS A 128 -21.76 -1.96 31.26
N LEU A 129 -20.50 -2.39 31.07
CA LEU A 129 -19.85 -3.39 31.92
C LEU A 129 -19.62 -2.90 33.34
N ALA A 130 -19.14 -1.67 33.50
CA ALA A 130 -18.94 -1.02 34.80
C ALA A 130 -20.25 -0.95 35.59
N ALA A 131 -21.32 -0.47 34.94
CA ALA A 131 -22.65 -0.38 35.55
C ALA A 131 -23.20 -1.75 35.98
N LYS A 132 -22.96 -2.81 35.19
CA LYS A 132 -23.33 -4.20 35.57
C LYS A 132 -22.59 -4.70 36.81
N GLN A 133 -21.39 -4.20 37.07
CA GLN A 133 -20.62 -4.51 38.28
C GLN A 133 -20.85 -3.51 39.42
N GLY A 134 -21.76 -2.56 39.25
CA GLY A 134 -22.03 -1.51 40.25
C GLY A 134 -20.92 -0.48 40.39
N LEU A 135 -19.98 -0.43 39.42
CA LEU A 135 -18.86 0.49 39.41
C LEU A 135 -19.21 1.75 38.60
N SER A 136 -18.87 2.90 39.16
CA SER A 136 -18.86 4.18 38.47
C SER A 136 -17.57 4.33 37.64
N PHE A 137 -17.62 5.18 36.60
CA PHE A 137 -16.43 5.50 35.81
C PHE A 137 -15.29 6.11 36.65
N ASP A 138 -15.63 6.83 37.72
CA ASP A 138 -14.65 7.40 38.66
C ASP A 138 -13.87 6.30 39.41
N GLU A 139 -14.54 5.21 39.80
CA GLU A 139 -13.91 4.06 40.47
C GLU A 139 -12.98 3.27 39.53
N LEU A 140 -13.31 3.18 38.24
CA LEU A 140 -12.42 2.60 37.22
C LEU A 140 -11.13 3.41 37.04
N GLY A 141 -11.23 4.74 37.08
CA GLY A 141 -10.06 5.64 36.98
C GLY A 141 -9.08 5.49 38.15
N TYR A 142 -9.56 5.10 39.33
CA TYR A 142 -8.74 4.83 40.52
C TYR A 142 -8.05 3.46 40.49
N LEU A 143 -8.67 2.43 39.88
CA LEU A 143 -8.08 1.09 39.73
C LEU A 143 -6.83 1.07 38.83
N HIS A 144 -6.71 2.01 37.89
CA HIS A 144 -5.58 2.08 36.94
C HIS A 144 -4.40 2.93 37.44
N LYS A 145 -4.55 3.65 38.56
CA LYS A 145 -3.51 4.51 39.16
C LYS A 145 -2.70 3.84 40.29
N LYS A 146 -2.76 2.51 40.41
CA LYS A 146 -1.94 1.73 41.36
C LYS A 146 -0.91 0.89 40.65
#